data_AF-A0A7Y2DZK1-F1
#
_entry.id   AF-A0A7Y2DZK1-F1
#
_cell.length_a   1.000
_cell.length_b   1.000
_cell.length_c   1.000
_cell.angle_alpha   90.00
_cell.angle_beta   90.00
_cell.angle_gamma   90.00
#
_symmetry.space_group_name_H-M   'P 1'
#
loop_
_entity.id
_entity.type
_entity.pdbx_description
1 polymer ?
#
loop_
_entity_poly.entity_id
_entity_poly.type
_entity_poly.pdbx_seq_one_letter_code
_entity_poly.pdbx_strand_id
1 'polypeptide(L)'
;MDYKAAIFDVDGTIIQGNSIELFIQYLLSEDLLNYQDLIKYHRALRTYTLTSKGFENVMIEAFELLSHIEKSKLPTFLRTFYNKNLHFRLNPIIVKELKKLKEGGTEIILASGSLKDLLILLAHSLDIPEENVLASKPGLNEEHQTLCTGKLKEEMIRSLLSKKSISIQHCICYSNNRSDIPLLIAAGKSYWLGSPEHYREHLNSHSNIELHPTVSFNKGLQLQEKLEASPELFKYYNKRKKLIEHSFSDIIPPKCDERSMSMITGIQHLPWDMEVMQKVFFDPLYDYINKRKLHVHILSYCLFLEAAGIEPGEYRPLLAIGELLDICHEMFEDISQWTTPGTSHFESRSHSDISIVGNISIALLSMISHNLIFERVRISEEKQLKMYEVFTSIGFKVLFGNGLKLDISKDIPSPEDYKQIASWTNADKFIVPAKLWMILSDQDDPVGQTLAQFAAEAAICLQLRKDLNDWEKLMRGEDINIDGNYIRVLAKEHGKVHPDLNHRDNLPGVIEKTNAVEHLKREIEKYRAKFSARLNSLPMPELFKKLIDEYSKVLPYA
;
A
#
# COMPACT_ATOMS: atom_id res chain seq x y z
N MET A 1 -31.44 8.47 21.84
CA MET A 1 -30.78 8.67 23.14
C MET A 1 -29.86 9.85 22.98
N ASP A 2 -30.05 10.90 23.76
CA ASP A 2 -29.19 12.09 23.69
C ASP A 2 -27.96 11.85 24.57
N TYR A 3 -26.81 11.61 23.95
CA TYR A 3 -25.54 11.43 24.67
C TYR A 3 -25.08 12.79 25.23
N LYS A 4 -24.58 12.79 26.47
CA LYS A 4 -24.10 14.01 27.13
C LYS A 4 -22.69 14.39 26.68
N ALA A 5 -21.86 13.40 26.35
CA ALA A 5 -20.52 13.63 25.81
C ALA A 5 -20.17 12.62 24.71
N ALA A 6 -19.28 13.04 23.80
CA ALA A 6 -18.71 12.23 22.75
C ALA A 6 -17.18 12.24 22.88
N ILE A 7 -16.58 11.07 23.01
CA ILE A 7 -15.14 10.89 23.20
C ILE A 7 -14.55 10.40 21.89
N PHE A 8 -13.59 11.14 21.35
CA PHE A 8 -12.89 10.79 20.13
C PHE A 8 -11.42 10.54 20.42
N ASP A 9 -10.96 9.36 20.02
CA ASP A 9 -9.56 9.20 19.67
C ASP A 9 -9.20 10.11 18.49
N VAL A 10 -7.92 10.45 18.34
CA VAL A 10 -7.47 11.38 17.29
C VAL A 10 -6.76 10.64 16.16
N ASP A 11 -5.71 9.90 16.49
CA ASP A 11 -4.79 9.31 15.51
C ASP A 11 -5.38 8.10 14.80
N GLY A 12 -5.62 8.24 13.50
CA GLY A 12 -6.37 7.24 12.72
C GLY A 12 -7.86 7.22 13.06
N THR A 13 -8.39 8.21 13.77
CA THR A 13 -9.82 8.40 14.00
C THR A 13 -10.28 9.72 13.37
N ILE A 14 -9.92 10.86 13.97
CA ILE A 14 -10.21 12.20 13.41
C ILE A 14 -9.21 12.55 12.30
N ILE A 15 -7.94 12.16 12.45
CA ILE A 15 -6.89 12.41 11.44
C ILE A 15 -6.41 11.10 10.85
N GLN A 16 -5.97 11.13 9.59
CA GLN A 16 -5.36 9.98 8.93
C GLN A 16 -3.86 9.88 9.26
N GLY A 17 -3.48 8.77 9.91
CA GLY A 17 -2.10 8.48 10.31
C GLY A 17 -1.83 8.79 11.78
N ASN A 18 -0.57 8.63 12.18
CA ASN A 18 -0.09 8.90 13.53
C ASN A 18 0.58 10.28 13.60
N SER A 19 0.02 11.21 14.35
CA SER A 19 0.47 12.60 14.39
C SER A 19 1.87 12.80 14.97
N ILE A 20 2.31 12.00 15.95
CA ILE A 20 3.66 12.14 16.50
C ILE A 20 4.71 11.65 15.49
N GLU A 21 4.42 10.56 14.77
CA GLU A 21 5.27 10.05 13.70
C GLU A 21 5.37 11.05 12.54
N LEU A 22 4.22 11.57 12.08
CA LEU A 22 4.17 12.61 11.04
C LEU A 22 4.94 13.87 11.45
N PHE A 23 4.90 14.25 12.72
CA PHE A 23 5.64 15.41 13.22
C PHE A 23 7.15 15.15 13.26
N ILE A 24 7.60 13.96 13.69
CA ILE A 24 9.02 13.57 13.63
C ILE A 24 9.51 13.56 12.17
N GLN A 25 8.72 13.06 11.23
CA GLN A 25 9.05 13.10 9.80
C GLN A 25 9.20 14.53 9.28
N TYR A 26 8.30 15.43 9.69
CA TYR A 26 8.40 16.85 9.37
C TYR A 26 9.72 17.45 9.89
N LEU A 27 10.07 17.18 11.15
CA LEU A 27 11.31 17.68 11.75
C LEU A 27 12.56 17.17 11.02
N LEU A 28 12.55 15.92 10.54
CA LEU A 28 13.61 15.38 9.69
C LEU A 28 13.67 16.07 8.32
N SER A 29 12.52 16.36 7.72
CA SER A 29 12.46 17.02 6.41
C SER A 29 12.93 18.49 6.43
N GLU A 30 12.91 19.10 7.62
CA GLU A 30 13.38 20.47 7.85
C GLU A 30 14.80 20.51 8.47
N ASP A 31 15.53 19.38 8.47
CA ASP A 31 16.88 19.23 9.03
C ASP A 31 16.99 19.62 10.52
N LEU A 32 15.90 19.49 11.28
CA LEU A 32 15.83 19.82 12.73
C LEU A 32 16.17 18.63 13.63
N LEU A 33 16.19 17.41 13.10
CA LEU A 33 16.61 16.18 13.77
C LEU A 33 17.60 15.41 12.90
N ASN A 34 18.52 14.67 13.51
CA ASN A 34 19.43 13.79 12.77
C ASN A 34 18.93 12.33 12.82
N TYR A 35 19.22 11.55 11.77
CA TYR A 35 18.87 10.13 11.71
C TYR A 35 19.50 9.28 12.82
N GLN A 36 20.62 9.73 13.41
CA GLN A 36 21.26 9.07 14.54
C GLN A 36 20.38 9.12 15.80
N ASP A 37 19.60 10.17 15.97
CA ASP A 37 18.73 10.35 17.14
C ASP A 37 17.55 9.38 17.08
N LEU A 38 17.11 8.99 15.88
CA LEU A 38 15.96 8.11 15.65
C LEU A 38 16.19 6.64 16.02
N ILE A 39 17.43 6.22 16.32
CA ILE A 39 17.76 4.81 16.53
C ILE A 39 16.93 4.21 17.68
N LYS A 40 16.80 4.95 18.79
CA LYS A 40 16.02 4.48 19.95
C LYS A 40 14.53 4.50 19.67
N TYR A 41 14.01 5.59 19.08
CA TYR A 41 12.62 5.70 18.66
C TYR A 41 12.20 4.56 17.71
N HIS A 42 13.01 4.26 16.68
CA HIS A 42 12.72 3.16 15.76
C HIS A 42 12.81 1.77 16.42
N ARG A 43 13.71 1.57 17.40
CA ARG A 43 13.74 0.33 18.17
C ARG A 43 12.48 0.14 19.01
N ALA A 44 12.03 1.21 19.68
CA ALA A 44 10.78 1.20 20.44
C ALA A 44 9.58 0.95 19.53
N LEU A 45 9.49 1.64 18.38
CA LEU A 45 8.43 1.46 17.40
C LEU A 45 8.41 0.03 16.86
N ARG A 46 9.56 -0.53 16.48
CA ARG A 46 9.68 -1.93 16.01
C ARG A 46 9.19 -2.92 17.06
N THR A 47 9.53 -2.69 18.33
CA THR A 47 9.07 -3.54 19.44
C THR A 47 7.56 -3.46 19.58
N TYR A 48 6.99 -2.26 19.51
CA TYR A 48 5.55 -2.04 19.55
C TYR A 48 4.84 -2.72 18.38
N THR A 49 5.32 -2.55 17.14
CA THR A 49 4.72 -3.19 15.96
C THR A 49 4.73 -4.71 16.06
N LEU A 50 5.83 -5.32 16.52
CA LEU A 50 5.97 -6.77 16.61
C LEU A 50 5.18 -7.40 17.76
N THR A 51 5.04 -6.68 18.88
CA THR A 51 4.48 -7.26 20.12
C THR A 51 3.13 -6.68 20.50
N SER A 52 2.70 -5.59 19.86
CA SER A 52 1.58 -4.73 20.28
C SER A 52 1.70 -4.23 21.73
N LYS A 53 2.90 -4.24 22.32
CA LYS A 53 3.18 -3.84 23.71
C LYS A 53 4.23 -2.72 23.74
N GLY A 54 4.17 -1.87 24.77
CA GLY A 54 5.18 -0.85 25.00
C GLY A 54 5.06 0.41 24.14
N PHE A 55 3.85 0.80 23.72
CA PHE A 55 3.62 2.09 23.05
C PHE A 55 4.07 3.28 23.92
N GLU A 56 3.99 3.16 25.24
CA GLU A 56 4.54 4.13 26.19
C GLU A 56 6.03 4.39 25.94
N ASN A 57 6.82 3.36 25.64
CA ASN A 57 8.23 3.51 25.30
C ASN A 57 8.41 4.27 23.97
N VAL A 58 7.52 4.06 22.99
CA VAL A 58 7.53 4.83 21.74
C VAL A 58 7.33 6.32 22.04
N MET A 59 6.38 6.65 22.92
CA MET A 59 6.11 8.03 23.32
C MET A 59 7.24 8.64 24.15
N ILE A 60 7.86 7.87 25.04
CA ILE A 60 9.03 8.32 25.81
C ILE A 60 10.18 8.67 24.88
N GLU A 61 10.53 7.78 23.95
CA GLU A 61 11.62 8.03 22.99
C GLU A 61 11.27 9.16 22.02
N ALA A 62 9.99 9.30 21.63
CA ALA A 62 9.54 10.44 20.83
C ALA A 62 9.69 11.76 21.59
N PHE A 63 9.41 11.79 22.89
CA PHE A 63 9.57 13.01 23.70
C PHE A 63 11.03 13.34 23.98
N GLU A 64 11.88 12.33 24.13
CA GLU A 64 13.33 12.52 24.22
C GLU A 64 13.86 13.19 22.94
N LEU A 65 13.42 12.76 21.76
CA LEU A 65 13.78 13.42 20.49
C LEU A 65 13.40 14.90 20.48
N LEU A 66 12.22 15.23 21.01
CA LEU A 66 11.74 16.62 21.06
C LEU A 66 12.49 17.47 22.09
N SER A 67 13.14 16.86 23.08
CA SER A 67 13.96 17.58 24.06
C SER A 67 15.16 18.30 23.43
N HIS A 68 15.62 17.84 22.26
CA HIS A 68 16.69 18.45 21.49
C HIS A 68 16.27 19.75 20.77
N ILE A 69 14.97 20.05 20.73
CA ILE A 69 14.43 21.25 20.10
C ILE A 69 14.29 22.35 21.15
N GLU A 70 14.72 23.56 20.81
CA GLU A 70 14.55 24.73 21.66
C GLU A 70 13.05 24.98 21.97
N LYS A 71 12.67 24.96 23.26
CA LYS A 71 11.25 25.06 23.73
C LYS A 71 10.53 26.29 23.15
N SER A 72 11.23 27.40 22.96
CA SER A 72 10.70 28.64 22.37
C SER A 72 10.24 28.46 20.91
N LYS A 73 10.86 27.54 20.16
CA LYS A 73 10.59 27.29 18.74
C LYS A 73 9.54 26.21 18.50
N LEU A 74 9.37 25.28 19.44
CA LEU A 74 8.45 24.15 19.30
C LEU A 74 7.01 24.56 18.94
N PRO A 75 6.37 25.58 19.55
CA PRO A 75 5.04 26.04 19.14
C PRO A 75 4.97 26.52 17.69
N THR A 76 6.03 27.18 17.20
CA THR A 76 6.11 27.68 15.82
C THR A 76 6.20 26.51 14.84
N PHE A 77 7.00 25.48 15.16
CA PHE A 77 7.09 24.27 14.34
C PHE A 77 5.79 23.49 14.32
N LEU A 78 5.14 23.31 15.47
CA LEU A 78 3.85 22.63 15.55
C LEU A 78 2.77 23.34 14.75
N ARG A 79 2.70 24.68 14.81
CA ARG A 79 1.76 25.47 14.00
C ARG A 79 2.04 25.35 12.50
N THR A 80 3.31 25.39 12.11
CA THR A 80 3.72 25.25 10.71
C THR A 80 3.37 23.86 10.17
N PHE A 81 3.73 22.82 10.92
CA PHE A 81 3.40 21.43 10.64
C PHE A 81 1.89 21.20 10.54
N TYR A 82 1.12 21.74 11.49
CA TYR A 82 -0.34 21.61 11.46
C TYR A 82 -0.92 22.16 10.16
N ASN A 83 -0.53 23.37 9.77
CA ASN A 83 -1.03 24.03 8.57
C ASN A 83 -0.57 23.35 7.27
N LYS A 84 0.67 22.90 7.19
CA LYS A 84 1.24 22.32 5.97
C LYS A 84 0.94 20.84 5.79
N ASN A 85 0.80 20.08 6.88
CA ASN A 85 0.84 18.61 6.83
C ASN A 85 -0.36 17.94 7.52
N LEU A 86 -0.83 18.46 8.65
CA LEU A 86 -1.82 17.75 9.48
C LEU A 86 -3.27 18.09 9.12
N HIS A 87 -3.61 19.36 8.87
CA HIS A 87 -5.01 19.76 8.70
C HIS A 87 -5.70 19.13 7.47
N PHE A 88 -4.93 18.83 6.42
CA PHE A 88 -5.43 18.17 5.21
C PHE A 88 -5.76 16.69 5.43
N ARG A 89 -5.39 16.11 6.58
CA ARG A 89 -5.58 14.70 6.92
C ARG A 89 -6.85 14.46 7.76
N LEU A 90 -7.69 15.48 7.97
CA LEU A 90 -8.94 15.33 8.70
C LEU A 90 -9.90 14.39 7.97
N ASN A 91 -10.48 13.45 8.70
CA ASN A 91 -11.52 12.56 8.20
C ASN A 91 -12.84 13.35 8.09
N PRO A 92 -13.33 13.66 6.88
CA PRO A 92 -14.51 14.51 6.72
C PRO A 92 -15.79 13.87 7.27
N ILE A 93 -15.87 12.54 7.30
CA ILE A 93 -17.02 11.80 7.84
C ILE A 93 -17.06 11.94 9.35
N ILE A 94 -15.93 11.68 10.02
CA ILE A 94 -15.83 11.80 11.48
C ILE A 94 -15.99 13.27 11.91
N VAL A 95 -15.45 14.22 11.15
CA VAL A 95 -15.67 15.66 11.40
C VAL A 95 -17.14 16.03 11.24
N LYS A 96 -17.86 15.48 10.24
CA LYS A 96 -19.30 15.71 10.07
C LYS A 96 -20.11 15.14 11.24
N GLU A 97 -19.79 13.92 11.69
CA GLU A 97 -20.47 13.30 12.83
C GLU A 97 -20.19 14.07 14.14
N LEU A 98 -18.95 14.49 14.35
CA LEU A 98 -18.55 15.34 15.48
C LEU A 98 -19.36 16.65 15.49
N LYS A 99 -19.48 17.33 14.34
CA LYS A 99 -20.28 18.55 14.21
C LYS A 99 -21.75 18.30 14.53
N LYS A 100 -22.33 17.21 14.02
CA LYS A 100 -23.72 16.82 14.28
C LYS A 100 -23.98 16.57 15.77
N LEU A 101 -23.08 15.85 16.45
CA LEU A 101 -23.17 15.62 17.90
C LEU A 101 -23.08 16.93 18.67
N LYS A 102 -22.13 17.80 18.29
CA LYS A 102 -21.94 19.12 18.89
C LYS A 102 -23.17 20.02 18.73
N GLU A 103 -23.76 20.06 17.53
CA GLU A 103 -25.00 20.79 17.24
C GLU A 103 -26.19 20.24 18.04
N GLY A 104 -26.19 18.93 18.32
CA GLY A 104 -27.14 18.27 19.21
C GLY A 104 -26.92 18.55 20.72
N GLY A 105 -25.95 19.39 21.08
CA GLY A 105 -25.62 19.72 22.46
C GLY A 105 -24.76 18.68 23.19
N THR A 106 -24.22 17.70 22.47
CA THR A 106 -23.28 16.72 23.03
C THR A 106 -21.90 17.35 23.17
N GLU A 107 -21.30 17.21 24.35
CA GLU A 107 -19.98 17.76 24.64
C GLU A 107 -18.86 16.92 23.98
N ILE A 108 -18.01 17.55 23.17
CA ILE A 108 -16.94 16.85 22.45
C ILE A 108 -15.66 16.82 23.28
N ILE A 109 -15.09 15.63 23.47
CA ILE A 109 -13.83 15.38 24.18
C ILE A 109 -12.84 14.70 23.23
N LEU A 110 -11.63 15.27 23.11
CA LEU A 110 -10.53 14.66 22.36
C LEU A 110 -9.58 13.96 23.33
N ALA A 111 -9.20 12.71 23.03
CA ALA A 111 -8.24 11.97 23.83
C ALA A 111 -7.23 11.23 22.94
N SER A 112 -5.94 11.59 23.00
CA SER A 112 -4.89 10.86 22.26
C SER A 112 -3.57 10.79 23.02
N GLY A 113 -2.79 9.74 22.74
CA GLY A 113 -1.41 9.63 23.19
C GLY A 113 -0.45 10.66 22.59
N SER A 114 -0.88 11.49 21.64
CA SER A 114 -0.05 12.49 20.96
C SER A 114 0.19 13.77 21.79
N LEU A 115 0.94 14.72 21.23
CA LEU A 115 1.34 15.98 21.86
C LEU A 115 0.15 16.90 22.13
N LYS A 116 0.04 17.38 23.38
CA LYS A 116 -1.04 18.30 23.78
C LYS A 116 -1.12 19.56 22.92
N ASP A 117 -0.01 20.24 22.68
CA ASP A 117 0.00 21.50 21.94
C ASP A 117 -0.44 21.30 20.48
N LEU A 118 -0.14 20.15 19.89
CA LEU A 118 -0.64 19.78 18.56
C LEU A 118 -2.15 19.54 18.57
N LEU A 119 -2.64 18.82 19.59
CA LEU A 119 -4.06 18.54 19.77
C LEU A 119 -4.88 19.79 20.06
N ILE A 120 -4.31 20.80 20.73
CA ILE A 120 -4.95 22.11 20.94
C ILE A 120 -5.15 22.82 19.59
N LEU A 121 -4.15 22.79 18.69
CA LEU A 121 -4.32 23.36 17.34
C LEU A 121 -5.45 22.67 16.56
N LEU A 122 -5.54 21.34 16.67
CA LEU A 122 -6.65 20.57 16.11
C LEU A 122 -7.99 20.94 16.75
N ALA A 123 -8.06 21.01 18.07
CA ALA A 123 -9.27 21.36 18.80
C ALA A 123 -9.80 22.74 18.38
N HIS A 124 -8.92 23.75 18.28
CA HIS A 124 -9.28 25.08 17.80
C HIS A 124 -9.84 25.07 16.38
N SER A 125 -9.28 24.26 15.48
CA SER A 125 -9.80 24.14 14.10
C SER A 125 -11.21 23.51 14.02
N LEU A 126 -11.62 22.80 15.08
CA LEU A 126 -12.91 22.11 15.19
C LEU A 126 -13.84 22.82 16.20
N ASP A 127 -13.44 24.02 16.66
CA ASP A 127 -14.15 24.81 17.67
C ASP A 127 -14.39 24.03 18.99
N ILE A 128 -13.45 23.18 19.39
CA ILE A 128 -13.50 22.38 20.64
C ILE A 128 -12.70 23.11 21.73
N PRO A 129 -13.26 23.30 22.94
CA PRO A 129 -12.56 23.95 24.04
C PRO A 129 -11.33 23.16 24.52
N GLU A 130 -10.25 23.87 24.91
CA GLU A 130 -9.00 23.24 25.36
C GLU A 130 -9.17 22.37 26.61
N GLU A 131 -10.12 22.69 27.49
CA GLU A 131 -10.44 21.90 28.69
C GLU A 131 -10.98 20.50 28.37
N ASN A 132 -11.43 20.28 27.13
CA ASN A 132 -11.93 19.01 26.63
C ASN A 132 -10.85 18.21 25.87
N VAL A 133 -9.59 18.65 25.92
CA VAL A 133 -8.45 17.99 25.26
C VAL A 133 -7.58 17.25 26.28
N LEU A 134 -7.56 15.93 26.17
CA LEU A 134 -6.70 15.02 26.93
C LEU A 134 -5.59 14.49 26.00
N ALA A 135 -4.35 14.77 26.37
CA ALA A 135 -3.20 14.48 25.53
C ALA A 135 -1.93 14.25 26.35
N SER A 136 -0.92 13.65 25.73
CA SER A 136 0.38 13.47 26.35
C SER A 136 1.18 14.78 26.34
N LYS A 137 1.97 14.98 27.41
CA LYS A 137 2.89 16.12 27.56
C LYS A 137 4.32 15.64 27.79
N PRO A 138 5.31 16.16 27.06
CA PRO A 138 6.71 15.91 27.36
C PRO A 138 7.08 16.56 28.70
N GLY A 139 7.83 15.83 29.54
CA GLY A 139 8.38 16.37 30.78
C GLY A 139 9.64 17.17 30.49
N LEU A 140 9.51 18.45 30.15
CA LEU A 140 10.65 19.33 29.88
C LEU A 140 10.98 20.14 31.13
N ASN A 141 12.25 20.12 31.56
CA ASN A 141 12.84 20.97 32.62
C ASN A 141 11.92 21.17 33.86
N GLU A 142 11.83 20.15 34.72
CA GLU A 142 11.08 20.12 35.99
C GLU A 142 9.55 19.90 35.88
N GLU A 143 8.96 19.90 34.68
CA GLU A 143 7.56 19.47 34.47
C GLU A 143 7.43 17.93 34.46
N HIS A 144 6.38 17.39 35.10
CA HIS A 144 6.10 15.96 35.09
C HIS A 144 5.57 15.51 33.72
N GLN A 145 6.23 14.52 33.11
CA GLN A 145 5.74 13.87 31.89
C GLN A 145 4.35 13.27 32.16
N THR A 146 3.42 13.49 31.23
CA THR A 146 2.07 12.89 31.28
C THR A 146 1.86 12.07 30.01
N LEU A 147 1.45 10.81 30.15
CA LEU A 147 1.13 9.92 29.03
C LEU A 147 -0.37 9.63 28.99
N CYS A 148 -1.02 9.97 27.88
CA CYS A 148 -2.44 9.72 27.65
C CYS A 148 -2.62 8.44 26.81
N THR A 149 -2.18 7.30 27.34
CA THR A 149 -2.19 6.01 26.63
C THR A 149 -2.79 4.90 27.50
N GLY A 150 -3.49 3.94 26.88
CA GLY A 150 -4.01 2.76 27.57
C GLY A 150 -4.85 3.09 28.82
N LYS A 151 -4.51 2.49 29.96
CA LYS A 151 -5.24 2.69 31.22
C LYS A 151 -5.21 4.14 31.73
N LEU A 152 -4.09 4.85 31.54
CA LEU A 152 -3.98 6.25 31.95
C LEU A 152 -4.93 7.15 31.14
N LYS A 153 -5.11 6.86 29.84
CA LYS A 153 -6.12 7.54 29.01
C LYS A 153 -7.53 7.36 29.57
N GLU A 154 -7.88 6.13 29.98
CA GLU A 154 -9.17 5.83 30.60
C GLU A 154 -9.36 6.60 31.92
N GLU A 155 -8.36 6.62 32.81
CA GLU A 155 -8.42 7.33 34.09
C GLU A 155 -8.57 8.86 33.90
N MET A 156 -7.84 9.44 32.94
CA MET A 156 -7.94 10.85 32.59
C MET A 156 -9.34 11.21 32.10
N ILE A 157 -9.92 10.36 31.23
CA ILE A 157 -11.30 10.55 30.73
C ILE A 157 -12.29 10.47 31.89
N ARG A 158 -12.19 9.46 32.76
CA ARG A 158 -13.08 9.32 33.92
C ARG A 158 -12.99 10.52 34.87
N SER A 159 -11.79 11.04 35.10
CA SER A 159 -11.58 12.24 35.92
C SER A 159 -12.24 13.47 35.29
N LEU A 160 -12.11 13.67 33.98
CA LEU A 160 -12.75 14.79 33.26
C LEU A 160 -14.28 14.68 33.31
N LEU A 161 -14.82 13.49 33.04
CA LEU A 161 -16.27 13.23 33.09
C LEU A 161 -16.84 13.46 34.50
N SER A 162 -16.12 13.04 35.55
CA SER A 162 -16.51 13.28 36.94
C SER A 162 -16.57 14.77 37.28
N LYS A 163 -15.61 15.58 36.83
CA LYS A 163 -15.63 17.04 37.00
C LYS A 163 -16.83 17.71 36.32
N LYS A 164 -17.31 17.11 35.22
CA LYS A 164 -18.47 17.58 34.45
C LYS A 164 -19.79 16.96 34.91
N SER A 165 -19.78 16.10 35.94
CA SER A 165 -20.96 15.35 36.40
C SER A 165 -21.61 14.50 35.28
N ILE A 166 -20.81 13.98 34.36
CA ILE A 166 -21.26 13.11 33.25
C ILE A 166 -20.89 11.66 33.58
N SER A 167 -21.87 10.75 33.48
CA SER A 167 -21.62 9.31 33.58
C SER A 167 -21.13 8.77 32.23
N ILE A 168 -20.18 7.83 32.27
CA ILE A 168 -19.62 7.19 31.06
C ILE A 168 -20.69 6.42 30.26
N GLN A 169 -21.75 5.95 30.92
CA GLN A 169 -22.90 5.31 30.26
C GLN A 169 -23.75 6.29 29.44
N HIS A 170 -23.59 7.61 29.63
CA HIS A 170 -24.19 8.64 28.80
C HIS A 170 -23.22 9.19 27.74
N CYS A 171 -22.10 8.50 27.52
CA CYS A 171 -21.10 8.87 26.51
C CYS A 171 -21.20 7.99 25.27
N ILE A 172 -20.85 8.59 24.13
CA ILE A 172 -20.55 7.88 22.89
C ILE A 172 -19.04 7.92 22.61
N CYS A 173 -18.42 6.83 22.20
CA CYS A 173 -16.96 6.75 22.01
C CYS A 173 -16.57 6.31 20.60
N TYR A 174 -15.51 6.90 20.04
CA TYR A 174 -14.97 6.60 18.71
C TYR A 174 -13.48 6.30 18.82
N SER A 175 -13.04 5.11 18.40
CA SER A 175 -11.60 4.78 18.35
C SER A 175 -11.31 3.68 17.33
N ASN A 176 -10.10 3.70 16.78
CA ASN A 176 -9.53 2.65 15.94
C ASN A 176 -8.46 1.81 16.68
N ASN A 177 -8.16 2.13 17.95
CA ASN A 177 -7.01 1.61 18.67
C ASN A 177 -7.40 0.57 19.70
N ARG A 178 -6.71 -0.58 19.68
CA ARG A 178 -6.91 -1.70 20.62
C ARG A 178 -6.76 -1.26 22.08
N SER A 179 -5.88 -0.30 22.38
CA SER A 179 -5.68 0.17 23.76
C SER A 179 -6.94 0.76 24.39
N ASP A 180 -7.89 1.20 23.56
CA ASP A 180 -9.10 1.89 23.99
C ASP A 180 -10.28 0.93 24.18
N ILE A 181 -10.11 -0.38 23.92
CA ILE A 181 -11.18 -1.37 24.11
C ILE A 181 -11.82 -1.30 25.51
N PRO A 182 -11.08 -1.20 26.63
CA PRO A 182 -11.70 -1.05 27.95
C PRO A 182 -12.61 0.18 28.07
N LEU A 183 -12.21 1.30 27.44
CA LEU A 183 -13.00 2.52 27.37
C LEU A 183 -14.25 2.32 26.49
N LEU A 184 -14.09 1.68 25.33
CA LEU A 184 -15.20 1.39 24.42
C LEU A 184 -16.25 0.50 25.08
N ILE A 185 -15.84 -0.48 25.88
CA ILE A 185 -16.75 -1.35 26.64
C ILE A 185 -17.51 -0.55 27.70
N ALA A 186 -16.86 0.41 28.37
CA ALA A 186 -17.47 1.16 29.46
C ALA A 186 -18.47 2.24 29.02
N ALA A 187 -18.36 2.75 27.79
CA ALA A 187 -19.22 3.78 27.26
C ALA A 187 -20.63 3.28 26.93
N GLY A 188 -21.62 4.18 26.98
CA GLY A 188 -23.02 3.84 26.65
C GLY A 188 -23.22 3.38 25.22
N LYS A 189 -22.45 3.94 24.29
CA LYS A 189 -22.34 3.47 22.91
C LYS A 189 -20.93 3.71 22.39
N SER A 190 -20.46 2.82 21.54
CA SER A 190 -19.10 2.86 21.01
C SER A 190 -19.07 2.49 19.54
N TYR A 191 -18.16 3.12 18.83
CA TYR A 191 -17.90 2.90 17.43
C TYR A 191 -16.44 2.54 17.23
N TRP A 192 -16.22 1.32 16.76
CA TRP A 192 -14.91 0.86 16.33
C TRP A 192 -14.66 1.26 14.88
N LEU A 193 -13.49 1.88 14.64
CA LEU A 193 -13.10 2.46 13.36
C LEU A 193 -11.92 1.72 12.70
N GLY A 194 -11.34 0.70 13.34
CA GLY A 194 -10.23 -0.08 12.80
C GLY A 194 -10.70 -1.31 11.98
N SER A 195 -9.77 -1.99 11.32
CA SER A 195 -10.06 -3.30 10.69
C SER A 195 -10.44 -4.34 11.75
N PRO A 196 -11.61 -5.00 11.63
CA PRO A 196 -12.12 -5.89 12.67
C PRO A 196 -11.46 -7.28 12.68
N GLU A 197 -10.67 -7.64 11.67
CA GLU A 197 -10.22 -9.02 11.35
C GLU A 197 -9.68 -9.79 12.56
N HIS A 198 -8.90 -9.15 13.44
CA HIS A 198 -8.27 -9.80 14.59
C HIS A 198 -9.08 -9.70 15.91
N TYR A 199 -10.14 -8.90 15.94
CA TYR A 199 -10.87 -8.57 17.17
C TYR A 199 -12.39 -8.72 17.03
N ARG A 200 -12.87 -9.20 15.88
CA ARG A 200 -14.29 -9.28 15.53
C ARG A 200 -15.10 -10.03 16.59
N GLU A 201 -14.63 -11.18 17.06
CA GLU A 201 -15.30 -11.94 18.12
C GLU A 201 -15.38 -11.17 19.45
N HIS A 202 -14.31 -10.45 19.81
CA HIS A 202 -14.24 -9.68 21.05
C HIS A 202 -15.05 -8.37 20.99
N LEU A 203 -15.14 -7.74 19.82
CA LEU A 203 -15.98 -6.57 19.59
C LEU A 203 -17.46 -6.96 19.54
N ASN A 204 -17.78 -8.06 18.85
CA ASN A 204 -19.17 -8.55 18.73
C ASN A 204 -19.74 -9.13 20.03
N SER A 205 -18.90 -9.49 21.01
CA SER A 205 -19.38 -9.95 22.32
C SER A 205 -19.92 -8.81 23.20
N HIS A 206 -19.79 -7.54 22.76
CA HIS A 206 -20.25 -6.37 23.49
C HIS A 206 -21.30 -5.61 22.66
N SER A 207 -22.55 -5.66 23.10
CA SER A 207 -23.69 -5.09 22.36
C SER A 207 -23.66 -3.57 22.20
N ASN A 208 -22.84 -2.85 22.98
CA ASN A 208 -22.68 -1.41 22.89
C ASN A 208 -21.62 -0.97 21.86
N ILE A 209 -20.84 -1.89 21.30
CA ILE A 209 -19.81 -1.60 20.31
C ILE A 209 -20.33 -1.95 18.92
N GLU A 210 -20.47 -0.95 18.05
CA GLU A 210 -20.82 -1.12 16.65
C GLU A 210 -19.59 -0.87 15.78
N LEU A 211 -19.49 -1.57 14.65
CA LEU A 211 -18.60 -1.17 13.57
C LEU A 211 -19.22 0.07 12.91
N HIS A 212 -18.48 1.18 12.87
CA HIS A 212 -19.03 2.38 12.26
C HIS A 212 -19.15 2.15 10.72
N PRO A 213 -20.34 2.32 10.12
CA PRO A 213 -20.63 1.92 8.73
C PRO A 213 -19.88 2.70 7.63
N THR A 214 -18.96 3.58 8.02
CA THR A 214 -18.30 4.54 7.14
C THR A 214 -16.80 4.70 7.36
N VAL A 215 -16.13 3.81 8.10
CA VAL A 215 -14.67 3.81 8.10
C VAL A 215 -14.13 2.88 7.03
N SER A 216 -14.33 3.30 5.79
CA SER A 216 -13.21 3.28 4.87
C SER A 216 -12.60 4.68 4.95
N PHE A 217 -11.37 4.77 5.44
CA PHE A 217 -10.57 5.96 5.18
C PHE A 217 -10.59 6.18 3.67
N ASN A 218 -10.65 7.43 3.19
CA ASN A 218 -10.16 7.71 1.84
C ASN A 218 -8.75 7.14 1.78
N LYS A 219 -8.58 6.00 1.12
CA LYS A 219 -7.27 5.38 0.98
C LYS A 219 -6.56 6.18 -0.10
N GLY A 220 -5.94 7.29 0.31
CA GLY A 220 -4.97 7.99 -0.53
C GLY A 220 -3.80 7.08 -0.86
N LEU A 221 -2.96 7.49 -1.81
CA LEU A 221 -1.73 6.76 -2.10
C LEU A 221 -0.80 6.78 -0.88
N GLN A 222 -0.32 5.60 -0.47
CA GLN A 222 0.61 5.41 0.64
C GLN A 222 1.91 4.83 0.10
N LEU A 223 2.82 5.71 -0.33
CA LEU A 223 4.13 5.29 -0.81
C LEU A 223 5.02 4.84 0.35
N GLN A 224 5.71 3.71 0.20
CA GLN A 224 6.61 3.22 1.23
C GLN A 224 7.75 4.22 1.53
N GLU A 225 8.04 4.36 2.83
CA GLU A 225 9.13 5.18 3.35
C GLU A 225 10.47 4.44 3.41
N LYS A 226 10.42 3.10 3.37
CA LYS A 226 11.59 2.22 3.40
C LYS A 226 11.45 1.16 2.32
N LEU A 227 12.52 0.96 1.56
CA LEU A 227 12.63 -0.10 0.56
C LEU A 227 13.87 -0.92 0.89
N GLU A 228 13.74 -2.24 0.91
CA GLU A 228 14.87 -3.17 0.87
C GLU A 228 15.44 -3.21 -0.57
N ALA A 229 16.01 -2.08 -0.99
CA ALA A 229 16.56 -1.85 -2.31
C ALA A 229 18.00 -1.33 -2.23
N SER A 230 18.73 -1.36 -3.33
CA SER A 230 20.02 -0.67 -3.40
C SER A 230 19.85 0.84 -3.18
N PRO A 231 20.87 1.52 -2.62
CA PRO A 231 20.83 2.97 -2.40
C PRO A 231 20.50 3.76 -3.68
N GLU A 232 20.98 3.31 -4.83
CA GLU A 232 20.70 3.93 -6.12
C GLU A 232 19.23 3.79 -6.54
N LEU A 233 18.65 2.60 -6.42
CA LEU A 233 17.23 2.38 -6.74
C LEU A 233 16.33 3.14 -5.76
N PHE A 234 16.66 3.14 -4.47
CA PHE A 234 15.91 3.92 -3.48
C PHE A 234 15.97 5.42 -3.76
N LYS A 235 17.15 5.95 -4.11
CA LYS A 235 17.32 7.35 -4.52
C LYS A 235 16.49 7.68 -5.76
N TYR A 236 16.50 6.80 -6.76
CA TYR A 236 15.71 6.97 -7.98
C TYR A 236 14.20 6.99 -7.68
N TYR A 237 13.71 6.02 -6.90
CA TYR A 237 12.32 5.96 -6.46
C TYR A 237 11.90 7.22 -5.69
N ASN A 238 12.69 7.64 -4.69
CA ASN A 238 12.38 8.83 -3.90
C ASN A 238 12.26 10.10 -4.76
N LYS A 239 13.13 10.26 -5.77
CA LYS A 239 13.06 11.38 -6.70
C LYS A 239 11.76 11.37 -7.53
N ARG A 240 11.16 10.20 -7.76
CA ARG A 240 9.97 10.00 -8.59
C ARG A 240 8.67 9.80 -7.79
N LYS A 241 8.68 9.85 -6.45
CA LYS A 241 7.47 9.70 -5.59
C LYS A 241 6.31 10.60 -6.02
N LYS A 242 6.56 11.90 -6.17
CA LYS A 242 5.53 12.85 -6.63
C LYS A 242 5.02 12.52 -8.03
N LEU A 243 5.89 12.04 -8.91
CA LEU A 243 5.48 11.62 -10.25
C LEU A 243 4.56 10.40 -10.18
N ILE A 244 4.89 9.41 -9.35
CA ILE A 244 4.06 8.23 -9.11
C ILE A 244 2.68 8.64 -8.58
N GLU A 245 2.64 9.49 -7.54
CA GLU A 245 1.40 10.04 -6.96
C GLU A 245 0.50 10.70 -8.01
N HIS A 246 1.09 11.58 -8.83
CA HIS A 246 0.36 12.26 -9.88
C HIS A 246 -0.06 11.31 -11.00
N SER A 247 0.75 10.30 -11.35
CA SER A 247 0.42 9.36 -12.43
C SER A 247 -0.85 8.56 -12.12
N PHE A 248 -1.05 8.15 -10.87
CA PHE A 248 -2.33 7.55 -10.46
C PHE A 248 -3.46 8.57 -10.40
N SER A 249 -3.22 9.70 -9.75
CA SER A 249 -4.27 10.72 -9.52
C SER A 249 -4.77 11.36 -10.82
N ASP A 250 -3.94 11.42 -11.86
CA ASP A 250 -4.31 11.90 -13.20
C ASP A 250 -5.26 10.91 -13.92
N ILE A 251 -5.37 9.67 -13.46
CA ILE A 251 -6.22 8.64 -14.03
C ILE A 251 -7.44 8.35 -13.12
N ILE A 252 -7.17 7.96 -11.88
CA ILE A 252 -8.15 7.69 -10.82
C ILE A 252 -7.70 8.44 -9.57
N PRO A 253 -8.32 9.58 -9.23
CA PRO A 253 -8.05 10.29 -7.99
C PRO A 253 -8.48 9.44 -6.79
N PRO A 254 -7.85 9.58 -5.61
CA PRO A 254 -8.18 8.76 -4.43
C PRO A 254 -9.56 9.06 -3.84
N LYS A 255 -10.11 10.23 -4.16
CA LYS A 255 -11.41 10.67 -3.68
C LYS A 255 -12.44 10.59 -4.81
N CYS A 256 -13.54 9.93 -4.55
CA CYS A 256 -14.76 9.94 -5.34
C CYS A 256 -15.52 11.26 -5.08
N ASP A 257 -15.53 12.13 -6.08
CA ASP A 257 -16.35 13.32 -6.14
C ASP A 257 -16.83 13.52 -7.59
N GLU A 258 -17.67 14.53 -7.81
CA GLU A 258 -18.22 14.79 -9.15
C GLU A 258 -17.13 14.99 -10.20
N ARG A 259 -16.00 15.61 -9.81
CA ARG A 259 -14.88 15.86 -10.73
C ARG A 259 -14.16 14.56 -11.08
N SER A 260 -13.84 13.73 -10.09
CA SER A 260 -13.16 12.45 -10.35
C SER A 260 -14.06 11.49 -11.12
N MET A 261 -15.36 11.43 -10.81
CA MET A 261 -16.31 10.61 -11.56
C MET A 261 -16.52 11.12 -12.99
N SER A 262 -16.60 12.43 -13.20
CA SER A 262 -16.68 13.00 -14.55
C SER A 262 -15.42 12.72 -15.37
N MET A 263 -14.26 12.71 -14.70
CA MET A 263 -13.00 12.36 -15.33
C MET A 263 -12.99 10.89 -15.76
N ILE A 264 -13.46 9.96 -14.92
CA ILE A 264 -13.42 8.51 -15.20
C ILE A 264 -14.54 8.06 -16.14
N THR A 265 -15.72 8.66 -16.05
CA THR A 265 -16.94 8.16 -16.72
C THR A 265 -17.50 9.12 -17.77
N GLY A 266 -16.92 10.31 -17.93
CA GLY A 266 -17.48 11.39 -18.73
C GLY A 266 -18.63 12.11 -18.03
N ILE A 267 -19.28 13.04 -18.74
CA ILE A 267 -20.44 13.79 -18.23
C ILE A 267 -21.64 12.84 -18.13
N GLN A 268 -22.24 12.77 -16.94
CA GLN A 268 -23.42 11.95 -16.67
C GLN A 268 -24.65 12.83 -16.42
N HIS A 269 -25.81 12.37 -16.88
CA HIS A 269 -27.09 13.06 -16.67
C HIS A 269 -27.74 12.72 -15.33
N LEU A 270 -27.39 11.58 -14.74
CA LEU A 270 -27.86 11.14 -13.43
C LEU A 270 -26.70 11.17 -12.42
N PRO A 271 -26.96 11.59 -11.17
CA PRO A 271 -25.91 11.67 -10.16
C PRO A 271 -25.48 10.28 -9.70
N TRP A 272 -24.17 10.13 -9.46
CA TRP A 272 -23.62 8.95 -8.79
C TRP A 272 -23.81 9.07 -7.27
N ASP A 273 -24.00 7.92 -6.62
CA ASP A 273 -23.81 7.83 -5.17
C ASP A 273 -22.30 7.78 -4.88
N MET A 274 -21.72 8.94 -4.59
CA MET A 274 -20.28 9.08 -4.37
C MET A 274 -19.78 8.29 -3.17
N GLU A 275 -20.60 8.14 -2.12
CA GLU A 275 -20.22 7.39 -0.92
C GLU A 275 -20.16 5.90 -1.22
N VAL A 276 -21.15 5.38 -1.95
CA VAL A 276 -21.13 4.00 -2.42
C VAL A 276 -19.95 3.77 -3.36
N MET A 277 -19.76 4.64 -4.36
CA MET A 277 -18.66 4.51 -5.33
C MET A 277 -17.28 4.54 -4.66
N GLN A 278 -17.07 5.42 -3.67
CA GLN A 278 -15.84 5.43 -2.86
C GLN A 278 -15.58 4.04 -2.26
N LYS A 279 -16.59 3.43 -1.63
CA LYS A 279 -16.47 2.14 -0.94
C LYS A 279 -16.33 0.95 -1.89
N VAL A 280 -17.01 0.96 -3.04
CA VAL A 280 -17.06 -0.21 -3.94
C VAL A 280 -16.05 -0.17 -5.08
N PHE A 281 -15.44 0.97 -5.36
CA PHE A 281 -14.48 1.10 -6.46
C PHE A 281 -13.15 1.69 -6.01
N PHE A 282 -13.17 2.88 -5.40
CA PHE A 282 -11.94 3.63 -5.10
C PHE A 282 -11.16 3.00 -3.95
N ASP A 283 -11.79 2.75 -2.80
CA ASP A 283 -11.08 2.22 -1.64
C ASP A 283 -10.50 0.82 -1.89
N PRO A 284 -11.23 -0.15 -2.49
CA PRO A 284 -10.65 -1.45 -2.80
C PRO A 284 -9.53 -1.37 -3.84
N LEU A 285 -9.64 -0.49 -4.84
CA LEU A 285 -8.54 -0.28 -5.78
C LEU A 285 -7.30 0.27 -5.08
N TYR A 286 -7.46 1.28 -4.23
CA TYR A 286 -6.35 1.87 -3.50
C TYR A 286 -5.76 0.94 -2.44
N ASP A 287 -6.52 -0.04 -1.94
CA ASP A 287 -5.93 -1.15 -1.19
C ASP A 287 -4.89 -1.90 -2.00
N TYR A 288 -5.21 -2.28 -3.24
CA TYR A 288 -4.24 -2.95 -4.11
C TYR A 288 -3.06 -2.05 -4.47
N ILE A 289 -3.31 -0.78 -4.77
CA ILE A 289 -2.22 0.17 -5.07
C ILE A 289 -1.29 0.31 -3.86
N ASN A 290 -1.83 0.44 -2.65
CA ASN A 290 -1.05 0.68 -1.43
C ASN A 290 -0.36 -0.59 -0.89
N LYS A 291 -0.76 -1.79 -1.31
CA LYS A 291 -0.04 -3.04 -1.00
C LYS A 291 1.35 -3.08 -1.64
N ARG A 292 1.55 -2.37 -2.76
CA ARG A 292 2.80 -2.39 -3.53
C ARG A 292 3.94 -1.75 -2.76
N LYS A 293 5.07 -2.43 -2.65
CA LYS A 293 6.26 -1.86 -2.02
C LYS A 293 7.00 -0.93 -2.97
N LEU A 294 7.00 -1.28 -4.24
CA LEU A 294 7.65 -0.53 -5.32
C LEU A 294 6.76 -0.51 -6.58
N HIS A 295 6.55 0.67 -7.15
CA HIS A 295 5.81 0.84 -8.40
C HIS A 295 6.70 0.62 -9.63
N VAL A 296 7.08 -0.63 -9.82
CA VAL A 296 8.11 -1.06 -10.77
C VAL A 296 7.74 -0.77 -12.22
N HIS A 297 6.45 -0.81 -12.58
CA HIS A 297 6.03 -0.45 -13.94
C HIS A 297 6.27 1.03 -14.18
N ILE A 298 5.79 1.89 -13.28
CA ILE A 298 5.96 3.34 -13.40
C ILE A 298 7.45 3.71 -13.52
N LEU A 299 8.30 3.12 -12.68
CA LEU A 299 9.73 3.41 -12.74
C LEU A 299 10.41 2.88 -14.00
N SER A 300 10.00 1.70 -14.49
CA SER A 300 10.49 1.16 -15.76
C SER A 300 10.13 2.09 -16.91
N TYR A 301 8.90 2.62 -16.95
CA TYR A 301 8.51 3.63 -17.94
C TYR A 301 9.36 4.88 -17.84
N CYS A 302 9.57 5.41 -16.62
CA CYS A 302 10.40 6.59 -16.42
C CYS A 302 11.79 6.39 -17.00
N LEU A 303 12.39 5.22 -16.77
CA LEU A 303 13.72 4.90 -17.25
C LEU A 303 13.79 4.80 -18.77
N PHE A 304 12.81 4.16 -19.39
CA PHE A 304 12.76 4.05 -20.84
C PHE A 304 12.57 5.44 -21.47
N LEU A 305 11.67 6.27 -20.96
CA LEU A 305 11.48 7.64 -21.44
C LEU A 305 12.75 8.50 -21.24
N GLU A 306 13.39 8.43 -20.07
CA GLU A 306 14.65 9.13 -19.82
C GLU A 306 15.75 8.67 -20.79
N ALA A 307 15.79 7.38 -21.14
CA ALA A 307 16.73 6.85 -22.12
C ALA A 307 16.46 7.36 -23.56
N ALA A 308 15.23 7.74 -23.88
CA ALA A 308 14.89 8.49 -25.10
C ALA A 308 15.25 9.98 -25.04
N GLY A 309 15.67 10.50 -23.89
CA GLY A 309 15.76 11.94 -23.66
C GLY A 309 14.39 12.63 -23.50
N ILE A 310 13.34 11.88 -23.18
CA ILE A 310 11.98 12.36 -22.97
C ILE A 310 11.74 12.53 -21.47
N GLU A 311 11.16 13.65 -21.04
CA GLU A 311 10.80 13.86 -19.63
C GLU A 311 9.55 13.03 -19.27
N PRO A 312 9.64 12.08 -18.31
CA PRO A 312 8.49 11.23 -17.95
C PRO A 312 7.23 12.02 -17.53
N GLY A 313 7.41 13.22 -17.00
CA GLY A 313 6.34 14.13 -16.62
C GLY A 313 5.41 14.58 -17.76
N GLU A 314 5.80 14.42 -19.03
CA GLU A 314 4.96 14.72 -20.20
C GLU A 314 3.94 13.60 -20.50
N TYR A 315 4.20 12.40 -19.99
CA TYR A 315 3.44 11.17 -20.27
C TYR A 315 2.83 10.56 -19.00
N ARG A 316 2.63 11.35 -17.93
CA ARG A 316 2.18 10.84 -16.60
C ARG A 316 0.99 9.89 -16.67
N PRO A 317 -0.09 10.17 -17.42
CA PRO A 317 -1.23 9.27 -17.48
C PRO A 317 -0.92 7.91 -18.10
N LEU A 318 0.17 7.76 -18.86
CA LEU A 318 0.59 6.45 -19.38
C LEU A 318 1.37 5.64 -18.35
N LEU A 319 2.08 6.31 -17.43
CA LEU A 319 3.02 5.64 -16.53
C LEU A 319 2.31 4.64 -15.62
N ALA A 320 1.12 4.99 -15.12
CA ALA A 320 0.35 4.15 -14.20
C ALA A 320 -0.45 3.04 -14.91
N ILE A 321 -0.57 3.04 -16.24
CA ILE A 321 -1.37 2.04 -16.97
C ILE A 321 -0.81 0.63 -16.76
N GLY A 322 0.51 0.46 -16.90
CA GLY A 322 1.16 -0.84 -16.68
C GLY A 322 0.94 -1.37 -15.26
N GLU A 323 0.99 -0.47 -14.27
CA GLU A 323 0.79 -0.81 -12.86
C GLU A 323 -0.68 -1.22 -12.59
N LEU A 324 -1.65 -0.50 -13.16
CA LEU A 324 -3.08 -0.85 -13.06
C LEU A 324 -3.41 -2.18 -13.75
N LEU A 325 -2.72 -2.50 -14.85
CA LEU A 325 -2.83 -3.81 -15.51
C LEU A 325 -2.32 -4.94 -14.60
N ASP A 326 -1.17 -4.75 -13.94
CA ASP A 326 -0.63 -5.74 -13.01
C ASP A 326 -1.52 -5.91 -11.77
N ILE A 327 -2.13 -4.84 -11.27
CA ILE A 327 -3.17 -4.90 -10.22
C ILE A 327 -4.40 -5.67 -10.70
N CYS A 328 -4.85 -5.44 -11.94
CA CYS A 328 -5.94 -6.20 -12.53
C CYS A 328 -5.62 -7.70 -12.56
N HIS A 329 -4.38 -8.08 -12.86
CA HIS A 329 -3.95 -9.48 -12.83
C HIS A 329 -3.94 -10.05 -11.41
N GLU A 330 -3.40 -9.31 -10.43
CA GLU A 330 -3.41 -9.70 -9.02
C GLU A 330 -4.83 -9.94 -8.50
N MET A 331 -5.78 -9.07 -8.85
CA MET A 331 -7.20 -9.22 -8.51
C MET A 331 -7.80 -10.53 -9.05
N PHE A 332 -7.45 -10.95 -10.27
CA PHE A 332 -7.91 -12.24 -10.80
C PHE A 332 -7.27 -13.44 -10.10
N GLU A 333 -5.99 -13.36 -9.74
CA GLU A 333 -5.33 -14.40 -8.95
C GLU A 333 -5.98 -14.55 -7.56
N ASP A 334 -6.27 -13.43 -6.90
CA ASP A 334 -6.96 -13.40 -5.61
C ASP A 334 -8.36 -14.02 -5.71
N ILE A 335 -9.15 -13.67 -6.73
CA ILE A 335 -10.47 -14.28 -6.97
C ILE A 335 -10.35 -15.79 -7.16
N SER A 336 -9.37 -16.26 -7.93
CA SER A 336 -9.14 -17.69 -8.13
C SER A 336 -8.81 -18.38 -6.81
N GLN A 337 -8.02 -17.75 -5.95
CA GLN A 337 -7.66 -18.30 -4.63
C GLN A 337 -8.86 -18.33 -3.68
N TRP A 338 -9.68 -17.27 -3.66
CA TRP A 338 -10.87 -17.20 -2.80
C TRP A 338 -11.98 -18.19 -3.19
N THR A 339 -11.98 -18.64 -4.44
CA THR A 339 -13.01 -19.53 -4.99
C THR A 339 -12.56 -21.00 -5.07
N THR A 340 -11.29 -21.30 -4.82
CA THR A 340 -10.76 -22.67 -4.87
C THR A 340 -10.92 -23.38 -3.52
N PRO A 341 -11.66 -24.51 -3.43
CA PRO A 341 -11.79 -25.26 -2.19
C PRO A 341 -10.44 -25.87 -1.74
N GLY A 342 -10.09 -25.73 -0.47
CA GLY A 342 -8.91 -26.39 0.12
C GLY A 342 -7.58 -25.64 0.01
N THR A 343 -7.53 -24.48 -0.64
CA THR A 343 -6.38 -23.56 -0.53
C THR A 343 -6.48 -22.80 0.80
N SER A 344 -5.87 -23.37 1.85
CA SER A 344 -6.04 -23.00 3.27
C SER A 344 -5.49 -21.63 3.71
N HIS A 345 -5.30 -20.67 2.82
CA HIS A 345 -4.50 -19.46 3.11
C HIS A 345 -5.30 -18.15 3.19
N PHE A 346 -6.51 -18.11 2.63
CA PHE A 346 -7.38 -16.94 2.70
C PHE A 346 -8.76 -17.37 3.19
N GLU A 347 -9.30 -16.66 4.18
CA GLU A 347 -10.71 -16.83 4.56
C GLU A 347 -11.59 -16.64 3.31
N SER A 348 -12.57 -17.52 3.13
CA SER A 348 -13.54 -17.40 2.04
C SER A 348 -14.16 -16.00 2.05
N ARG A 349 -13.97 -15.23 0.98
CA ARG A 349 -14.57 -13.90 0.83
C ARG A 349 -16.06 -14.01 0.53
N SER A 350 -16.81 -12.96 0.86
CA SER A 350 -18.23 -12.91 0.52
C SER A 350 -18.43 -12.85 -0.99
N HIS A 351 -19.56 -13.35 -1.49
CA HIS A 351 -19.92 -13.26 -2.92
C HIS A 351 -19.91 -11.81 -3.43
N SER A 352 -20.29 -10.85 -2.59
CA SER A 352 -20.25 -9.43 -2.90
C SER A 352 -18.83 -8.91 -3.07
N ASP A 353 -17.88 -9.31 -2.21
CA ASP A 353 -16.49 -8.87 -2.31
C ASP A 353 -15.84 -9.39 -3.59
N ILE A 354 -16.09 -10.66 -3.92
CA ILE A 354 -15.61 -11.28 -5.17
C ILE A 354 -16.16 -10.51 -6.38
N SER A 355 -17.44 -10.17 -6.37
CA SER A 355 -18.10 -9.43 -7.46
C SER A 355 -17.57 -8.00 -7.58
N ILE A 356 -17.31 -7.33 -6.46
CA ILE A 356 -16.72 -6.00 -6.42
C ILE A 356 -15.33 -6.02 -7.07
N VAL A 357 -14.45 -6.93 -6.62
CA VAL A 357 -13.10 -7.04 -7.15
C VAL A 357 -13.11 -7.42 -8.64
N GLY A 358 -14.01 -8.33 -9.06
CA GLY A 358 -14.18 -8.68 -10.47
C GLY A 358 -14.68 -7.52 -11.34
N ASN A 359 -15.56 -6.66 -10.82
CA ASN A 359 -15.99 -5.46 -11.54
C ASN A 359 -14.85 -4.44 -11.66
N ILE A 360 -14.07 -4.24 -10.61
CA ILE A 360 -12.90 -3.34 -10.64
C ILE A 360 -11.89 -3.85 -11.67
N SER A 361 -11.58 -5.15 -11.71
CA SER A 361 -10.62 -5.69 -12.67
C SER A 361 -11.06 -5.46 -14.13
N ILE A 362 -12.35 -5.69 -14.44
CA ILE A 362 -12.91 -5.38 -15.77
C ILE A 362 -12.81 -3.89 -16.09
N ALA A 363 -13.10 -3.02 -15.12
CA ALA A 363 -12.98 -1.58 -15.29
C ALA A 363 -11.53 -1.17 -15.58
N LEU A 364 -10.55 -1.68 -14.82
CA LEU A 364 -9.12 -1.42 -15.05
C LEU A 364 -8.66 -1.84 -16.45
N LEU A 365 -9.14 -2.98 -16.95
CA LEU A 365 -8.83 -3.43 -18.31
C LEU A 365 -9.40 -2.46 -19.37
N SER A 366 -10.60 -1.93 -19.14
CA SER A 366 -11.24 -0.96 -20.04
C SER A 366 -10.59 0.43 -20.03
N MET A 367 -9.89 0.78 -18.94
CA MET A 367 -9.30 2.11 -18.77
C MET A 367 -8.14 2.40 -19.73
N ILE A 368 -7.51 1.39 -20.31
CA ILE A 368 -6.48 1.57 -21.35
C ILE A 368 -7.10 2.30 -22.53
N SER A 369 -8.21 1.77 -23.04
CA SER A 369 -8.99 2.39 -24.12
C SER A 369 -9.44 3.79 -23.71
N HIS A 370 -9.94 3.93 -22.49
CA HIS A 370 -10.41 5.22 -21.98
C HIS A 370 -9.28 6.29 -21.99
N ASN A 371 -8.13 6.02 -21.39
CA ASN A 371 -7.03 7.00 -21.30
C ASN A 371 -6.45 7.40 -22.66
N LEU A 372 -6.40 6.45 -23.60
CA LEU A 372 -5.90 6.70 -24.96
C LEU A 372 -6.92 7.47 -25.81
N ILE A 373 -8.22 7.26 -25.60
CA ILE A 373 -9.30 7.93 -26.33
C ILE A 373 -9.54 9.38 -25.84
N PHE A 374 -9.31 9.66 -24.55
CA PHE A 374 -9.63 10.98 -23.95
C PHE A 374 -8.47 11.99 -23.94
N GLU A 375 -7.51 11.87 -24.88
CA GLU A 375 -6.43 12.85 -25.14
C GLU A 375 -5.65 13.34 -23.90
N ARG A 376 -5.54 12.52 -22.85
CA ARG A 376 -4.80 12.91 -21.63
C ARG A 376 -3.30 13.05 -21.86
N VAL A 377 -2.84 12.65 -23.05
CA VAL A 377 -1.46 12.67 -23.49
C VAL A 377 -1.41 13.31 -24.86
N ARG A 378 -0.54 14.30 -25.04
CA ARG A 378 -0.36 14.99 -26.32
C ARG A 378 0.50 14.13 -27.26
N ILE A 379 -0.13 13.19 -27.94
CA ILE A 379 0.47 12.32 -28.94
C ILE A 379 -0.37 12.30 -30.20
N SER A 380 0.28 12.18 -31.37
CA SER A 380 -0.41 12.04 -32.66
C SER A 380 -1.31 10.81 -32.69
N GLU A 381 -2.42 10.87 -33.42
CA GLU A 381 -3.37 9.76 -33.60
C GLU A 381 -2.68 8.46 -34.05
N GLU A 382 -1.69 8.53 -34.93
CA GLU A 382 -0.93 7.35 -35.37
C GLU A 382 -0.17 6.69 -34.20
N LYS A 383 0.54 7.48 -33.39
CA LYS A 383 1.22 6.98 -32.19
C LYS A 383 0.23 6.47 -31.14
N GLN A 384 -0.94 7.12 -30.98
CA GLN A 384 -2.01 6.63 -30.10
C GLN A 384 -2.50 5.25 -30.51
N LEU A 385 -2.75 5.03 -31.80
CA LEU A 385 -3.20 3.73 -32.33
C LEU A 385 -2.14 2.64 -32.08
N LYS A 386 -0.87 2.92 -32.37
CA LYS A 386 0.23 1.99 -32.08
C LYS A 386 0.33 1.66 -30.59
N MET A 387 0.16 2.65 -29.72
CA MET A 387 0.14 2.41 -28.26
C MET A 387 -1.03 1.53 -27.86
N TYR A 388 -2.23 1.80 -28.38
CA TYR A 388 -3.42 1.00 -28.14
C TYR A 388 -3.19 -0.48 -28.51
N GLU A 389 -2.68 -0.74 -29.72
CA GLU A 389 -2.33 -2.09 -30.18
C GLU A 389 -1.33 -2.78 -29.26
N VAL A 390 -0.33 -2.04 -28.77
CA VAL A 390 0.67 -2.55 -27.83
C VAL A 390 0.03 -2.95 -26.51
N PHE A 391 -0.75 -2.08 -25.89
CA PHE A 391 -1.41 -2.39 -24.62
C PHE A 391 -2.42 -3.54 -24.76
N THR A 392 -3.24 -3.54 -25.81
CA THR A 392 -4.24 -4.60 -26.03
C THR A 392 -3.57 -5.94 -26.31
N SER A 393 -2.56 -5.99 -27.19
CA SER A 393 -1.87 -7.25 -27.50
C SER A 393 -1.13 -7.84 -26.30
N ILE A 394 -0.46 -6.99 -25.51
CA ILE A 394 0.26 -7.44 -24.32
C ILE A 394 -0.72 -7.83 -23.21
N GLY A 395 -1.76 -7.03 -22.96
CA GLY A 395 -2.79 -7.37 -21.98
C GLY A 395 -3.47 -8.70 -22.29
N PHE A 396 -3.81 -8.94 -23.56
CA PHE A 396 -4.35 -10.23 -24.01
C PHE A 396 -3.37 -11.38 -23.75
N LYS A 397 -2.09 -11.20 -24.07
CA LYS A 397 -1.05 -12.21 -23.84
C LYS A 397 -0.90 -12.56 -22.35
N VAL A 398 -0.94 -11.56 -21.46
CA VAL A 398 -0.84 -11.80 -20.01
C VAL A 398 -2.07 -12.57 -19.50
N LEU A 399 -3.28 -12.17 -19.91
CA LEU A 399 -4.52 -12.86 -19.55
C LEU A 399 -4.51 -14.33 -20.00
N PHE A 400 -4.01 -14.62 -21.21
CA PHE A 400 -3.82 -15.99 -21.69
C PHE A 400 -2.78 -16.77 -20.88
N GLY A 401 -1.64 -16.15 -20.57
CA GLY A 401 -0.62 -16.74 -19.72
C GLY A 401 -1.15 -17.11 -18.33
N ASN A 402 -2.00 -16.25 -17.74
CA ASN A 402 -2.64 -16.51 -16.46
C ASN A 402 -3.63 -17.68 -16.55
N GLY A 403 -4.43 -17.76 -17.63
CA GLY A 403 -5.30 -18.92 -17.87
C GLY A 403 -4.52 -20.24 -17.92
N LEU A 404 -3.38 -20.27 -18.60
CA LEU A 404 -2.51 -21.45 -18.63
C LEU A 404 -1.89 -21.77 -17.27
N LYS A 405 -1.47 -20.75 -16.51
CA LYS A 405 -0.94 -20.89 -15.14
C LYS A 405 -1.94 -21.61 -14.22
N LEU A 406 -3.24 -21.30 -14.33
CA LEU A 406 -4.32 -21.92 -13.55
C LEU A 406 -4.59 -23.39 -13.90
N ASP A 407 -4.34 -23.81 -15.14
CA ASP A 407 -4.50 -25.22 -15.51
C ASP A 407 -3.30 -26.04 -15.05
N ILE A 408 -2.10 -25.47 -15.18
CA ILE A 408 -0.84 -26.09 -14.78
C ILE A 408 -0.68 -26.20 -13.26
N SER A 409 -1.39 -25.41 -12.44
CA SER A 409 -1.38 -25.65 -11.00
C SER A 409 -1.93 -27.02 -10.61
N LYS A 410 -2.59 -27.75 -11.52
CA LYS A 410 -3.06 -29.14 -11.32
C LYS A 410 -1.97 -30.19 -11.55
N ASP A 411 -0.95 -29.90 -12.37
CA ASP A 411 0.13 -30.83 -12.75
C ASP A 411 1.47 -30.10 -12.94
N ILE A 412 2.57 -30.64 -12.37
CA ILE A 412 3.89 -29.98 -12.50
C ILE A 412 4.32 -29.92 -13.98
N PRO A 413 4.53 -28.72 -14.57
CA PRO A 413 4.81 -28.56 -16.01
C PRO A 413 6.23 -28.97 -16.38
N SER A 414 6.54 -28.96 -17.67
CA SER A 414 7.93 -29.02 -18.13
C SER A 414 8.67 -27.71 -17.83
N PRO A 415 10.01 -27.73 -17.73
CA PRO A 415 10.80 -26.51 -17.57
C PRO A 415 10.56 -25.46 -18.64
N GLU A 416 10.29 -25.87 -19.88
CA GLU A 416 10.09 -24.97 -21.01
C GLU A 416 8.70 -24.31 -20.97
N ASP A 417 7.66 -25.09 -20.69
CA ASP A 417 6.28 -24.57 -20.55
C ASP A 417 6.21 -23.55 -19.41
N TYR A 418 6.90 -23.85 -18.29
CA TYR A 418 6.98 -22.93 -17.16
C TYR A 418 7.59 -21.58 -17.57
N LYS A 419 8.73 -21.62 -18.25
CA LYS A 419 9.44 -20.40 -18.70
C LYS A 419 8.63 -19.64 -19.73
N GLN A 420 7.94 -20.35 -20.63
CA GLN A 420 7.03 -19.72 -21.58
C GLN A 420 5.94 -18.94 -20.86
N ILE A 421 5.28 -19.54 -19.86
CA ILE A 421 4.24 -18.87 -19.07
C ILE A 421 4.81 -17.70 -18.30
N ALA A 422 5.95 -17.86 -17.63
CA ALA A 422 6.62 -16.77 -16.93
C ALA A 422 6.93 -15.58 -17.87
N SER A 423 7.34 -15.87 -19.11
CA SER A 423 7.59 -14.85 -20.14
C SER A 423 6.31 -14.18 -20.67
N TRP A 424 5.14 -14.78 -20.46
CA TRP A 424 3.86 -14.21 -20.89
C TRP A 424 3.20 -13.40 -19.77
N THR A 425 3.33 -13.85 -18.53
CA THR A 425 2.68 -13.23 -17.37
C THR A 425 3.44 -12.04 -16.80
N ASN A 426 4.76 -11.97 -16.99
CA ASN A 426 5.60 -10.92 -16.40
C ASN A 426 6.34 -10.02 -17.40
N ALA A 427 6.23 -10.27 -18.71
CA ALA A 427 6.97 -9.49 -19.70
C ALA A 427 6.43 -8.07 -19.87
N ASP A 428 5.16 -7.83 -19.55
CA ASP A 428 4.52 -6.51 -19.58
C ASP A 428 5.33 -5.42 -18.87
N LYS A 429 5.95 -5.78 -17.74
CA LYS A 429 6.85 -4.93 -16.92
C LYS A 429 7.96 -4.25 -17.72
N PHE A 430 8.47 -4.91 -18.76
CA PHE A 430 9.56 -4.42 -19.59
C PHE A 430 9.17 -4.17 -21.04
N ILE A 431 8.30 -5.01 -21.61
CA ILE A 431 7.97 -4.95 -23.03
C ILE A 431 7.04 -3.79 -23.38
N VAL A 432 6.12 -3.42 -22.49
CA VAL A 432 5.28 -2.24 -22.72
C VAL A 432 6.13 -0.97 -22.70
N PRO A 433 6.92 -0.66 -21.65
CA PRO A 433 7.75 0.55 -21.66
C PRO A 433 8.78 0.56 -22.78
N ALA A 434 9.34 -0.60 -23.16
CA ALA A 434 10.23 -0.72 -24.31
C ALA A 434 9.55 -0.36 -25.64
N LYS A 435 8.34 -0.87 -25.89
CA LYS A 435 7.60 -0.56 -27.11
C LYS A 435 7.12 0.89 -27.14
N LEU A 436 6.74 1.47 -26.00
CA LEU A 436 6.42 2.89 -25.90
C LEU A 436 7.64 3.76 -26.21
N TRP A 437 8.81 3.39 -25.69
CA TRP A 437 10.07 4.04 -26.04
C TRP A 437 10.32 4.03 -27.55
N MET A 438 10.11 2.89 -28.22
CA MET A 438 10.26 2.80 -29.68
C MET A 438 9.28 3.70 -30.42
N ILE A 439 8.00 3.70 -30.04
CA ILE A 439 6.95 4.51 -30.66
C ILE A 439 7.24 6.01 -30.49
N LEU A 440 7.72 6.41 -29.31
CA LEU A 440 7.98 7.80 -29.00
C LEU A 440 9.30 8.32 -29.60
N SER A 441 10.30 7.45 -29.71
CA SER A 441 11.64 7.79 -30.20
C SER A 441 11.87 7.45 -31.68
N ASP A 442 10.81 7.03 -32.39
CA ASP A 442 10.81 6.65 -33.80
C ASP A 442 11.93 5.67 -34.17
N GLN A 443 12.09 4.61 -33.35
CA GLN A 443 13.16 3.61 -33.48
C GLN A 443 12.74 2.42 -34.35
N ASP A 444 13.70 1.81 -35.05
CA ASP A 444 13.48 0.72 -36.01
C ASP A 444 13.21 -0.66 -35.36
N ASP A 445 12.62 -1.57 -36.15
CA ASP A 445 12.22 -2.93 -35.76
C ASP A 445 13.35 -3.82 -35.17
N PRO A 446 14.62 -3.79 -35.64
CA PRO A 446 15.70 -4.61 -35.07
C PRO A 446 15.98 -4.33 -33.59
N VAL A 447 15.84 -3.07 -33.17
CA VAL A 447 15.97 -2.67 -31.75
C VAL A 447 14.80 -3.26 -30.95
N GLY A 448 13.60 -3.27 -31.53
CA GLY A 448 12.41 -3.87 -30.95
C GLY A 448 12.49 -5.37 -30.73
N GLN A 449 13.07 -6.11 -31.68
CA GLN A 449 13.28 -7.56 -31.51
C GLN A 449 14.24 -7.85 -30.36
N THR A 450 15.31 -7.07 -30.25
CA THR A 450 16.28 -7.20 -29.16
C THR A 450 15.64 -6.86 -27.80
N LEU A 451 14.82 -5.81 -27.75
CA LEU A 451 14.04 -5.41 -26.57
C LEU A 451 13.01 -6.48 -26.16
N ALA A 452 12.33 -7.11 -27.13
CA ALA A 452 11.39 -8.18 -26.86
C ALA A 452 12.07 -9.41 -26.25
N GLN A 453 13.24 -9.78 -26.77
CA GLN A 453 14.03 -10.89 -26.23
C GLN A 453 14.57 -10.55 -24.83
N PHE A 454 15.04 -9.32 -24.62
CA PHE A 454 15.41 -8.82 -23.29
C PHE A 454 14.24 -8.93 -22.31
N ALA A 455 13.06 -8.42 -22.67
CA ALA A 455 11.89 -8.40 -21.79
C ALA A 455 11.42 -9.82 -21.41
N ALA A 456 11.43 -10.76 -22.36
CA ALA A 456 11.09 -12.15 -22.09
C ALA A 456 12.07 -12.81 -21.11
N GLU A 457 13.38 -12.61 -21.30
CA GLU A 457 14.40 -13.19 -20.43
C GLU A 457 14.44 -12.54 -19.04
N ALA A 458 14.21 -11.23 -18.98
CA ALA A 458 14.07 -10.51 -17.72
C ALA A 458 12.84 -11.00 -16.95
N ALA A 459 11.69 -11.17 -17.62
CA ALA A 459 10.46 -11.71 -17.02
C ALA A 459 10.63 -13.12 -16.45
N ILE A 460 11.33 -14.00 -17.17
CA ILE A 460 11.68 -15.33 -16.67
C ILE A 460 12.55 -15.21 -15.42
N CYS A 461 13.62 -14.39 -15.46
CA CYS A 461 14.49 -14.18 -14.30
C CYS A 461 13.70 -13.68 -13.08
N LEU A 462 12.78 -12.74 -13.27
CA LEU A 462 11.93 -12.23 -12.19
C LEU A 462 11.08 -13.33 -11.55
N GLN A 463 10.40 -14.15 -12.35
CA GLN A 463 9.57 -15.24 -11.84
C GLN A 463 10.43 -16.26 -11.07
N LEU A 464 11.56 -16.67 -11.63
CA LEU A 464 12.47 -17.63 -10.97
C LEU A 464 13.01 -17.11 -9.63
N ARG A 465 13.24 -15.80 -9.53
CA ARG A 465 13.67 -15.20 -8.26
C ARG A 465 12.53 -15.05 -7.25
N LYS A 466 11.32 -14.73 -7.71
CA LYS A 466 10.12 -14.74 -6.85
C LYS A 466 9.94 -16.13 -6.24
N ASP A 467 10.06 -17.15 -7.08
CA ASP A 467 10.01 -18.55 -6.71
C ASP A 467 11.03 -18.96 -5.63
N LEU A 468 12.29 -18.50 -5.78
CA LEU A 468 13.33 -18.69 -4.77
C LEU A 468 13.01 -17.97 -3.46
N ASN A 469 12.49 -16.74 -3.52
CA ASN A 469 12.12 -15.98 -2.33
C ASN A 469 10.93 -16.63 -1.59
N ASP A 470 9.93 -17.10 -2.32
CA ASP A 470 8.78 -17.81 -1.75
C ASP A 470 9.22 -19.12 -1.06
N TRP A 471 10.20 -19.81 -1.64
CA TRP A 471 10.87 -20.94 -0.99
C TRP A 471 11.58 -20.56 0.31
N GLU A 472 12.40 -19.50 0.28
CA GLU A 472 13.15 -19.04 1.47
C GLU A 472 12.21 -18.63 2.61
N LYS A 473 11.10 -17.95 2.30
CA LYS A 473 10.06 -17.60 3.26
C LYS A 473 9.40 -18.84 3.87
N LEU A 474 9.04 -19.82 3.05
CA LEU A 474 8.50 -21.10 3.52
C LEU A 474 9.47 -21.79 4.49
N MET A 475 10.77 -21.80 4.17
CA MET A 475 11.80 -22.37 5.05
C MET A 475 11.98 -21.60 6.37
N ARG A 476 11.56 -20.33 6.44
CA ARG A 476 11.48 -19.55 7.69
C ARG A 476 10.20 -19.81 8.49
N GLY A 477 9.32 -20.70 8.01
CA GLY A 477 8.04 -21.00 8.64
C GLY A 477 6.94 -19.99 8.31
N GLU A 478 7.14 -19.14 7.30
CA GLU A 478 6.07 -18.26 6.79
C GLU A 478 5.04 -19.10 6.01
N ASP A 479 3.75 -18.78 6.15
CA ASP A 479 2.70 -19.50 5.44
C ASP A 479 2.60 -19.03 3.98
N ILE A 480 3.44 -19.61 3.12
CA ILE A 480 3.52 -19.28 1.70
C ILE A 480 3.04 -20.47 0.86
N ASN A 481 2.15 -20.20 -0.10
CA ASN A 481 1.81 -21.17 -1.13
C ASN A 481 2.91 -21.20 -2.21
N ILE A 482 3.51 -22.38 -2.41
CA ILE A 482 4.51 -22.63 -3.46
C ILE A 482 4.03 -23.64 -4.51
N ASP A 483 2.72 -23.85 -4.60
CA ASP A 483 2.12 -24.62 -5.67
C ASP A 483 2.29 -23.89 -7.00
N GLY A 484 2.84 -24.60 -7.98
CA GLY A 484 3.23 -23.98 -9.25
C GLY A 484 4.52 -23.16 -9.20
N ASN A 485 5.37 -23.37 -8.19
CA ASN A 485 6.69 -22.76 -8.11
C ASN A 485 7.73 -23.59 -8.91
N TYR A 486 8.64 -22.96 -9.66
CA TYR A 486 9.62 -23.64 -10.52
C TYR A 486 10.54 -24.60 -9.77
N ILE A 487 10.72 -24.40 -8.46
CA ILE A 487 11.48 -25.33 -7.64
C ILE A 487 10.90 -26.76 -7.65
N ARG A 488 9.57 -26.91 -7.78
CA ARG A 488 8.89 -28.20 -7.93
C ARG A 488 9.13 -28.80 -9.32
N VAL A 489 9.21 -27.95 -10.35
CA VAL A 489 9.56 -28.36 -11.72
C VAL A 489 10.96 -28.96 -11.77
N LEU A 490 11.94 -28.28 -11.16
CA LEU A 490 13.32 -28.78 -11.06
C LEU A 490 13.41 -30.06 -10.24
N ALA A 491 12.69 -30.14 -9.12
CA ALA A 491 12.67 -31.35 -8.31
C ALA A 491 12.09 -32.56 -9.06
N LYS A 492 11.05 -32.35 -9.89
CA LYS A 492 10.49 -33.38 -10.77
C LYS A 492 11.45 -33.78 -11.89
N GLU A 493 12.16 -32.83 -12.47
CA GLU A 493 13.13 -33.08 -13.54
C GLU A 493 14.35 -33.88 -13.03
N HIS A 494 14.83 -33.57 -11.82
CA HIS A 494 16.05 -34.15 -11.25
C HIS A 494 15.80 -35.36 -10.32
N GLY A 495 14.59 -35.52 -9.80
CA GLY A 495 14.18 -36.66 -8.97
C GLY A 495 13.10 -37.47 -9.67
N LYS A 496 13.35 -38.76 -9.95
CA LYS A 496 12.35 -39.69 -10.50
C LYS A 496 11.04 -39.57 -9.71
N VAL A 497 9.99 -39.04 -10.36
CA VAL A 497 8.60 -38.85 -9.93
C VAL A 497 8.31 -39.38 -8.52
N HIS A 498 8.48 -38.54 -7.49
CA HIS A 498 8.04 -38.89 -6.15
C HIS A 498 6.55 -38.52 -6.01
N PRO A 499 5.66 -39.45 -5.60
CA PRO A 499 4.25 -39.13 -5.33
C PRO A 499 4.08 -38.06 -4.23
N ASP A 500 5.13 -37.80 -3.44
CA ASP A 500 5.14 -36.83 -2.34
C ASP A 500 5.36 -35.38 -2.76
N LEU A 501 5.62 -35.07 -4.04
CA LEU A 501 5.75 -33.67 -4.49
C LEU A 501 4.46 -32.85 -4.33
N ASN A 502 3.33 -33.51 -4.07
CA ASN A 502 2.03 -32.90 -3.78
C ASN A 502 1.73 -32.77 -2.28
N HIS A 503 2.58 -33.32 -1.41
CA HIS A 503 2.42 -33.25 0.05
C HIS A 503 3.39 -32.21 0.64
N ARG A 504 2.84 -31.07 1.09
CA ARG A 504 3.59 -29.89 1.57
C ARG A 504 4.63 -30.24 2.66
N ASP A 505 4.29 -31.15 3.56
CA ASP A 505 5.17 -31.54 4.68
C ASP A 505 6.43 -32.30 4.26
N ASN A 506 6.39 -32.99 3.11
CA ASN A 506 7.52 -33.77 2.59
C ASN A 506 8.38 -32.97 1.59
N LEU A 507 7.90 -31.80 1.18
CA LEU A 507 8.51 -31.00 0.12
C LEU A 507 9.94 -30.53 0.45
N PRO A 508 10.27 -30.03 1.66
CA PRO A 508 11.64 -29.70 2.06
C PRO A 508 12.65 -30.82 1.81
N GLY A 509 12.32 -32.05 2.22
CA GLY A 509 13.20 -33.19 2.06
C GLY A 509 13.40 -33.61 0.60
N VAL A 510 12.39 -33.44 -0.26
CA VAL A 510 12.50 -33.74 -1.70
C VAL A 510 13.34 -32.68 -2.42
N ILE A 511 13.12 -31.40 -2.10
CA ILE A 511 13.88 -30.29 -2.68
C ILE A 511 15.38 -30.40 -2.32
N GLU A 512 15.70 -30.76 -1.07
CA GLU A 512 17.09 -30.95 -0.62
C GLU A 512 17.76 -32.12 -1.35
N LYS A 513 17.09 -33.28 -1.44
CA LYS A 513 17.63 -34.48 -2.12
C LYS A 513 17.88 -34.28 -3.62
N THR A 514 17.09 -33.42 -4.27
CA THR A 514 17.19 -33.14 -5.70
C THR A 514 18.12 -31.97 -6.02
N ASN A 515 18.64 -31.29 -4.99
CA ASN A 515 19.45 -30.08 -5.13
C ASN A 515 18.75 -28.97 -5.94
N ALA A 516 17.41 -28.94 -5.95
CA ALA A 516 16.62 -28.10 -6.83
C ALA A 516 16.84 -26.59 -6.57
N VAL A 517 17.13 -26.19 -5.33
CA VAL A 517 17.49 -24.80 -4.98
C VAL A 517 18.73 -24.33 -5.72
N GLU A 518 19.76 -25.18 -5.80
CA GLU A 518 21.02 -24.83 -6.45
C GLU A 518 20.86 -24.77 -7.98
N HIS A 519 20.05 -25.67 -8.55
CA HIS A 519 19.66 -25.61 -9.95
C HIS A 519 18.87 -24.32 -10.27
N LEU A 520 17.94 -23.92 -9.40
CA LEU A 520 17.18 -22.67 -9.53
C LEU A 520 18.11 -21.45 -9.53
N LYS A 521 19.05 -21.38 -8.58
CA LYS A 521 20.05 -20.29 -8.51
C LYS A 521 20.89 -20.19 -9.79
N ARG A 522 21.29 -21.32 -10.38
CA ARG A 522 22.03 -21.33 -11.65
C ARG A 522 21.19 -20.87 -12.84
N GLU A 523 19.92 -21.26 -12.91
CA GLU A 523 19.03 -20.78 -13.97
C GLU A 523 18.76 -19.27 -13.84
N ILE A 524 18.63 -18.74 -12.61
CA ILE A 524 18.53 -17.29 -12.37
C ILE A 524 19.74 -16.56 -12.94
N GLU A 525 20.96 -16.97 -12.59
CA GLU A 525 22.19 -16.32 -13.08
C GLU A 525 22.36 -16.45 -14.59
N LYS A 526 21.94 -17.58 -15.17
CA LYS A 526 21.93 -17.78 -16.63
C LYS A 526 21.00 -16.79 -17.34
N TYR A 527 19.76 -16.63 -16.88
CA TYR A 527 18.83 -15.66 -17.48
C TYR A 527 19.26 -14.22 -17.23
N ARG A 528 19.86 -13.95 -16.06
CA ARG A 528 20.49 -12.66 -15.76
C ARG A 528 21.60 -12.31 -16.74
N ALA A 529 22.51 -13.23 -17.00
CA ALA A 529 23.57 -13.04 -17.98
C ALA A 529 23.01 -12.79 -19.40
N LYS A 530 21.98 -13.55 -19.80
CA LYS A 530 21.34 -13.38 -21.11
C LYS A 530 20.71 -12.01 -21.29
N PHE A 531 19.82 -11.59 -20.38
CA PHE A 531 19.14 -10.31 -20.55
C PHE A 531 20.11 -9.14 -20.42
N SER A 532 21.13 -9.24 -19.55
CA SER A 532 22.18 -8.21 -19.42
C SER A 532 23.01 -8.09 -20.69
N ALA A 533 23.34 -9.20 -21.36
CA ALA A 533 24.05 -9.16 -22.64
C ALA A 533 23.22 -8.43 -23.73
N ARG A 534 21.91 -8.70 -23.80
CA ARG A 534 21.00 -8.00 -24.73
C ARG A 534 20.86 -6.53 -24.40
N LEU A 535 20.76 -6.21 -23.11
CA LEU A 535 20.67 -4.85 -22.65
C LEU A 535 21.94 -4.06 -22.98
N ASN A 536 23.10 -4.70 -22.85
CA ASN A 536 24.39 -4.11 -23.22
C ASN A 536 24.53 -3.86 -24.72
N SER A 537 23.89 -4.68 -25.58
CA SER A 537 23.89 -4.47 -27.03
C SER A 537 22.96 -3.34 -27.49
N LEU A 538 22.08 -2.83 -26.62
CA LEU A 538 21.18 -1.72 -26.95
C LEU A 538 21.88 -0.37 -26.76
N PRO A 539 21.55 0.65 -27.60
CA PRO A 539 22.09 2.00 -27.51
C PRO A 539 21.42 2.81 -26.38
N MET A 540 21.43 2.28 -25.16
CA MET A 540 20.80 2.87 -23.97
C MET A 540 21.83 3.45 -23.00
N PRO A 541 21.49 4.50 -22.21
CA PRO A 541 22.39 5.06 -21.21
C PRO A 541 22.82 4.07 -20.13
N GLU A 542 24.04 4.22 -19.60
CA GLU A 542 24.59 3.28 -18.60
C GLU A 542 23.78 3.23 -17.29
N LEU A 543 23.21 4.37 -16.88
CA LEU A 543 22.32 4.45 -15.71
C LEU A 543 21.07 3.58 -15.87
N PHE A 544 20.53 3.50 -17.08
CA PHE A 544 19.40 2.63 -17.42
C PHE A 544 19.79 1.15 -17.24
N LYS A 545 20.96 0.77 -17.78
CA LYS A 545 21.47 -0.60 -17.70
C LYS A 545 21.70 -1.03 -16.25
N LYS A 546 22.31 -0.15 -15.46
CA LYS A 546 22.56 -0.38 -14.03
C LYS A 546 21.24 -0.54 -13.25
N LEU A 547 20.25 0.31 -13.50
CA LEU A 547 18.98 0.25 -12.77
C LEU A 547 18.17 -0.99 -13.13
N ILE A 548 18.20 -1.47 -14.38
CA ILE A 548 17.56 -2.74 -14.80
C ILE A 548 18.23 -3.97 -14.14
N ASP A 549 19.55 -3.99 -14.00
CA ASP A 549 20.20 -5.06 -13.22
C ASP A 549 19.79 -5.01 -11.73
N GLU A 550 19.66 -3.80 -11.16
CA GLU A 550 19.14 -3.60 -9.80
C GLU A 550 17.67 -3.98 -9.65
N TYR A 551 16.83 -3.73 -10.66
CA TYR A 551 15.44 -4.20 -10.67
C TYR A 551 15.36 -5.70 -10.52
N SER A 552 16.20 -6.43 -11.26
CA SER A 552 16.24 -7.88 -11.14
C SER A 552 16.52 -8.32 -9.69
N LYS A 553 17.22 -7.50 -8.88
CA LYS A 553 17.57 -7.77 -7.48
C LYS A 553 16.42 -7.59 -6.50
N VAL A 554 15.56 -6.62 -6.75
CA VAL A 554 14.60 -6.11 -5.77
C VAL A 554 13.15 -6.51 -6.08
N LEU A 555 12.82 -6.75 -7.36
CA LEU A 555 11.48 -7.15 -7.80
C LEU A 555 10.87 -8.39 -7.13
N PRO A 556 11.63 -9.42 -6.69
CA PRO A 556 11.06 -10.55 -5.95
C PRO A 556 10.47 -10.18 -4.58
N TYR A 557 10.79 -8.97 -4.08
CA TYR A 557 10.42 -8.46 -2.77
C TYR A 557 9.38 -7.32 -2.83
N ALA A 558 9.10 -6.82 -4.05
CA ALA A 558 8.35 -5.59 -4.35
C ALA A 558 6.83 -5.75 -4.28
#